data_AF-A0A1S1NY77-F1
#
_entry.id   AF-A0A1S1NY77-F1
#
_cell.length_a   1.000
_cell.length_b   1.000
_cell.length_c   1.000
_cell.angle_alpha   90.00
_cell.angle_beta   90.00
_cell.angle_gamma   90.00
#
_symmetry.space_group_name_H-M   'P 1'
#
loop_
_entity.id
_entity.type
_entity.pdbx_description
1 polymer ?
#
loop_
_entity_poly.entity_id
_entity_poly.type
_entity_poly.pdbx_seq_one_letter_code
_entity_poly.pdbx_strand_id
1 'polypeptide(L)'
;MGYQVSCHRCGNHQNAPLDVHDDWEEISCMECGEFLDTVGNWKDAHSPSYALQMLNMSRTLTLQMARESQPLNDQHITRRATA
;
A
#
# COMPACT_ATOMS: atom_id res chain seq x y z
N MET A 1 20.31 9.82 -10.32
CA MET A 1 18.93 10.21 -9.96
C MET A 1 18.79 9.96 -8.48
N GLY A 2 18.71 11.02 -7.68
CA GLY A 2 18.50 10.90 -6.23
C GLY A 2 17.01 10.98 -5.95
N TYR A 3 16.50 10.11 -5.11
CA TYR A 3 15.12 10.19 -4.67
C TYR A 3 15.06 10.89 -3.31
N GLN A 4 14.07 11.75 -3.13
CA GLN A 4 13.92 12.57 -1.93
C GLN A 4 12.88 11.98 -0.98
N VAL A 5 13.14 12.12 0.31
CA VAL A 5 12.21 11.80 1.39
C VAL A 5 12.03 13.04 2.27
N SER A 6 10.78 13.33 2.61
CA SER A 6 10.41 14.45 3.47
C SER A 6 10.04 13.93 4.86
N CYS A 7 10.64 14.52 5.88
CA CYS A 7 10.32 14.20 7.27
C CYS A 7 8.97 14.82 7.66
N HIS A 8 8.00 14.00 8.06
CA HIS A 8 6.70 14.47 8.52
C HIS A 8 6.76 15.24 9.86
N ARG A 9 7.86 15.10 10.61
CA ARG A 9 8.01 15.68 11.96
C ARG A 9 8.63 17.07 11.94
N CYS A 10 9.79 17.24 11.29
CA CYS A 10 10.49 18.52 11.24
C CYS A 10 10.42 19.22 9.87
N GLY A 11 9.89 18.57 8.84
CA GLY A 11 9.81 19.13 7.49
C GLY A 11 11.13 19.09 6.71
N ASN A 12 12.19 18.47 7.26
CA ASN A 12 13.45 18.30 6.54
C ASN A 12 13.25 17.49 5.26
N HIS A 13 13.99 17.86 4.21
CA HIS A 13 14.04 17.13 2.95
C HIS A 13 15.44 16.57 2.76
N GLN A 14 15.54 15.27 2.59
CA GLN A 14 16.82 14.58 2.44
C GLN A 14 16.78 13.57 1.31
N ASN A 15 17.97 13.16 0.85
CA ASN A 15 18.07 12.05 -0.10
C ASN A 15 17.87 10.73 0.63
N ALA A 16 17.09 9.82 0.05
CA ALA A 16 16.98 8.45 0.53
C ALA A 16 18.30 7.69 0.24
N PRO A 17 18.85 6.94 1.22
CA PRO A 17 20.05 6.13 1.03
C PRO A 17 19.67 4.86 0.25
N LEU A 18 19.72 4.92 -1.08
CA LEU A 18 19.29 3.82 -1.94
C LEU A 18 20.40 2.87 -2.38
N ASP A 19 21.64 3.19 -2.01
CA ASP A 19 22.82 2.36 -2.28
C ASP A 19 23.04 1.27 -1.22
N VAL A 20 21.99 0.98 -0.46
CA VAL A 20 21.99 0.03 0.64
C VAL A 20 21.53 -1.34 0.15
N HIS A 21 22.30 -2.38 0.48
CA HIS A 21 22.03 -3.77 0.12
C HIS A 21 20.99 -4.45 1.01
N ASP A 22 20.71 -3.91 2.19
CA ASP A 22 19.67 -4.42 3.09
C ASP A 22 18.37 -3.62 2.94
N ASP A 23 17.31 -4.32 2.57
CA ASP A 23 15.97 -3.73 2.42
C ASP A 23 15.30 -3.42 3.78
N TRP A 24 15.83 -3.97 4.88
CA TRP A 24 15.35 -3.69 6.24
C TRP A 24 16.05 -2.51 6.91
N GLU A 25 17.01 -1.88 6.23
CA GLU A 25 17.68 -0.70 6.78
C GLU A 25 16.70 0.47 6.95
N GLU A 26 16.81 1.15 8.08
CA GLU A 26 15.93 2.26 8.44
C GLU A 26 16.34 3.54 7.70
N ILE A 27 15.36 4.19 7.09
CA ILE A 27 15.47 5.56 6.61
C ILE A 27 15.03 6.47 7.75
N SER A 28 16.00 7.10 8.41
CA SER A 28 15.75 8.03 9.51
C SER A 28 16.07 9.47 9.12
N CYS A 29 15.35 10.42 9.70
CA CYS A 29 15.57 11.83 9.46
C CYS A 29 16.95 12.25 9.99
N MET A 30 17.79 12.85 9.13
CA MET A 30 19.13 13.30 9.51
C MET A 30 19.13 14.47 10.50
N GLU A 31 18.03 15.22 10.61
CA GLU A 31 17.93 16.35 11.54
C GLU A 31 17.35 15.93 12.90
N CYS A 32 16.22 15.24 12.91
CA CYS A 32 15.49 14.96 14.14
C CYS A 32 15.51 13.49 14.58
N GLY A 33 16.13 12.60 13.79
CA GLY A 33 16.23 11.17 14.09
C GLY A 33 14.93 10.39 13.94
N GLU A 34 13.85 11.02 13.47
CA GLU A 34 12.56 10.36 13.30
C GLU A 34 12.65 9.25 12.25
N PHE A 35 12.12 8.07 12.57
CA PHE A 35 11.95 6.99 11.61
C PHE A 35 10.98 7.40 10.51
N LEU A 36 11.37 7.26 9.25
CA LEU A 36 10.55 7.64 8.09
C LEU A 36 10.01 6.41 7.37
N ASP A 37 10.86 5.43 7.07
CA ASP A 37 10.52 4.22 6.34
C ASP A 37 11.65 3.17 6.42
N THR A 38 11.46 2.00 5.82
CA THR A 38 12.57 1.08 5.48
C THR A 38 12.98 1.23 4.01
N VAL A 39 14.24 0.91 3.69
CA VAL A 39 14.77 1.01 2.31
C VAL A 39 13.95 0.19 1.32
N GLY A 40 13.56 -1.04 1.68
CA GLY A 40 12.77 -1.93 0.82
C GLY A 40 11.38 -1.39 0.54
N ASN A 41 10.64 -1.00 1.58
CA ASN A 41 9.29 -0.46 1.42
C ASN A 41 9.31 0.84 0.61
N TRP A 42 10.31 1.69 0.86
CA TRP A 42 10.51 2.91 0.10
C TRP A 42 10.79 2.61 -1.38
N LYS A 43 11.67 1.63 -1.70
CA LYS A 43 11.95 1.19 -3.08
C LYS A 43 10.69 0.66 -3.77
N ASP A 44 9.90 -0.16 -3.07
CA ASP A 44 8.66 -0.74 -3.60
C ASP A 44 7.63 0.34 -3.91
N ALA A 45 7.48 1.33 -3.02
CA ALA A 45 6.59 2.47 -3.22
C ALA A 45 6.97 3.34 -4.45
N HIS A 46 8.26 3.36 -4.80
CA HIS A 46 8.79 4.12 -5.93
C HIS A 46 9.06 3.25 -7.17
N SER A 47 8.72 1.96 -7.12
CA SER A 47 8.81 1.07 -8.26
C SER A 47 7.83 1.51 -9.36
N PRO A 48 8.21 1.44 -10.65
CA PRO A 48 7.29 1.71 -11.76
C PRO A 48 6.00 0.87 -11.72
N SER A 49 6.03 -0.30 -11.07
CA SER A 49 4.86 -1.19 -10.93
C SER A 49 3.92 -0.82 -9.77
N TYR A 50 4.32 0.09 -8.88
CA TYR A 50 3.58 0.40 -7.65
C TYR A 50 2.14 0.83 -7.93
N ALA A 51 1.94 1.74 -8.89
CA ALA A 51 0.60 2.21 -9.26
C ALA A 51 -0.32 1.07 -9.73
N LEU A 52 0.20 0.14 -10.54
CA LEU A 52 -0.55 -1.02 -11.00
C LEU A 52 -0.87 -1.98 -9.84
N GLN A 53 0.07 -2.20 -8.94
CA GLN A 53 -0.14 -3.01 -7.75
C GLN A 53 -1.27 -2.44 -6.88
N MET A 54 -1.25 -1.13 -6.61
CA MET A 54 -2.29 -0.44 -5.84
C MET A 54 -3.67 -0.53 -6.51
N LEU A 55 -3.75 -0.39 -7.84
CA LEU A 55 -4.99 -0.57 -8.58
C LEU A 55 -5.53 -2.01 -8.51
N ASN A 56 -4.63 -3.01 -8.56
CA ASN A 56 -5.03 -4.41 -8.42
C ASN A 56 -5.54 -4.72 -7.01
N MET A 57 -4.94 -4.13 -5.98
CA MET A 57 -5.40 -4.25 -4.60
C MET A 57 -6.79 -3.62 -4.42
N SER A 58 -7.02 -2.40 -4.92
CA SER A 58 -8.32 -1.73 -4.80
C SER A 58 -9.43 -2.48 -5.52
N ARG A 59 -9.14 -3.02 -6.72
CA ARG A 59 -10.06 -3.90 -7.47
C ARG A 59 -10.42 -5.15 -6.67
N THR A 60 -9.43 -5.78 -6.06
CA THR A 60 -9.65 -7.01 -5.27
C THR A 60 -10.56 -6.73 -4.08
N LEU A 61 -10.30 -5.67 -3.33
CA LEU A 61 -11.14 -5.26 -2.20
C LEU A 61 -12.58 -4.95 -2.65
N THR A 62 -12.75 -4.23 -3.76
CA THR A 62 -14.07 -3.93 -4.33
C THR A 62 -14.85 -5.21 -4.65
N LEU A 63 -14.20 -6.20 -5.24
CA LEU A 63 -14.82 -7.49 -5.55
C LEU A 63 -15.17 -8.30 -4.29
N GLN A 64 -14.35 -8.22 -3.24
CA GLN A 64 -14.63 -8.85 -1.95
C GLN A 64 -15.86 -8.24 -1.29
N MET A 65 -15.92 -6.91 -1.18
CA MET A 65 -17.08 -6.21 -0.62
C MET A 65 -18.37 -6.50 -1.40
N ALA A 66 -18.30 -6.56 -2.73
CA ALA A 66 -19.46 -6.90 -3.55
C ALA A 66 -20.00 -8.31 -3.25
N ARG A 67 -19.12 -9.29 -3.02
CA ARG A 67 -19.50 -10.66 -2.64
C ARG A 67 -20.10 -10.73 -1.24
N GLU A 68 -19.53 -10.01 -0.29
CA GLU A 68 -20.03 -9.97 1.10
C GLU A 68 -21.37 -9.22 1.21
N SER A 69 -21.61 -8.25 0.33
CA SER A 69 -22.86 -7.49 0.28
C SER A 69 -24.06 -8.26 -0.29
N GLN A 70 -23.89 -9.48 -0.81
CA GLN A 70 -25.02 -10.31 -1.22
C GLN A 70 -25.80 -10.80 0.02
N PRO A 71 -27.08 -10.42 0.19
CA PRO A 71 -27.87 -10.90 1.32
C PRO A 71 -28.03 -12.43 1.21
N LEU A 72 -27.66 -13.14 2.28
CA LEU A 72 -27.81 -14.61 2.40
C LEU A 72 -29.26 -15.09 2.15
N ASN A 73 -30.24 -14.19 2.20
CA ASN A 73 -31.66 -14.52 2.25
C ASN A 73 -32.35 -14.65 0.88
N ASP A 74 -31.75 -14.14 -0.20
CA ASP A 74 -32.38 -14.17 -1.54
C ASP A 74 -32.23 -15.54 -2.25
N GLN A 75 -31.40 -16.44 -1.72
CA GLN A 75 -31.24 -17.79 -2.28
C GLN A 75 -32.43 -18.71 -1.98
N HIS A 76 -33.30 -18.37 -1.02
CA HIS A 76 -34.42 -19.23 -0.63
C HIS A 76 -35.74 -18.94 -1.37
N ILE A 77 -35.89 -17.76 -1.99
CA ILE A 77 -37.16 -17.35 -2.60
C ILE A 77 -37.29 -17.89 -4.04
N THR A 78 -36.20 -18.04 -4.78
CA THR A 78 -36.22 -18.54 -6.17
C THR A 78 -36.43 -20.05 -6.30
N ARG A 79 -36.17 -20.87 -5.26
CA ARG A 79 -36.43 -22.33 -5.32
C ARG A 79 -37.88 -22.74 -5.07
N ARG A 80 -38.75 -21.83 -4.59
CA ARG A 80 -40.18 -22.14 -4.31
C ARG A 80 -41.15 -21.66 -5.40
N ALA A 81 -40.71 -20.85 -6.36
CA ALA A 81 -41.58 -20.34 -7.43
C ALA A 81 -41.76 -21.32 -8.61
N THR A 82 -41.11 -22.49 -8.57
CA THR A 82 -41.28 -23.59 -9.53
C THR A 82 -41.61 -24.87 -8.76
N ALA A 83 -42.86 -24.99 -8.29
CA ALA A 83 -43.46 -26.23 -7.83
C ALA A 83 -44.87 -26.32 -8.40
#